data_AF-A0A6V8P229-F1
#
_entry.id   AF-A0A6V8P229-F1
#
_cell.length_a   1.000
_cell.length_b   1.000
_cell.length_c   1.000
_cell.angle_alpha   90.00
_cell.angle_beta   90.00
_cell.angle_gamma   90.00
#
_symmetry.space_group_name_H-M   'P 1'
#
loop_
_entity.id
_entity.type
_entity.pdbx_description
1 polymer ?
#
loop_
_entity_poly.entity_id
_entity_poly.type
_entity_poly.pdbx_seq_one_letter_code
_entity_poly.pdbx_strand_id
1 'polypeptide(L)'
;MAEYTLGVVVTKPGKCGFMNFLLNISPACDCPGWSDVPIVPNLGILASTDPIAIDQASVDLVNSAPGLPDSRLGDQLRASDKFAVVHKIDWSYQLKHGEKIGLGNREYELIEIK
;
A
#
# COMPACT_ATOMS: atom_id res chain seq x y z
N MET A 1 11.92 0.53 9.51
CA MET A 1 11.12 1.64 8.95
C MET A 1 10.08 2.09 9.96
N ALA A 2 9.26 1.15 10.45
CA ALA A 2 8.25 1.41 11.48
C ALA A 2 8.80 2.09 12.77
N GLU A 3 9.96 1.67 13.29
CA GLU A 3 10.54 2.24 14.52
C GLU A 3 10.94 3.71 14.36
N TYR A 4 11.49 4.06 13.20
CA TYR A 4 11.85 5.44 12.89
C TYR A 4 10.59 6.30 12.73
N THR A 5 9.57 5.79 12.03
CA THR A 5 8.28 6.47 11.91
C THR A 5 7.66 6.69 13.29
N LEU A 6 7.66 5.66 14.14
CA LEU A 6 7.18 5.76 15.51
C LEU A 6 7.92 6.84 16.28
N GLY A 7 9.26 6.85 16.21
CA GLY A 7 10.09 7.87 16.84
C GLY A 7 9.75 9.31 16.43
N VAL A 8 9.29 9.53 15.20
CA VAL A 8 8.80 10.85 14.75
C VAL A 8 7.38 11.12 15.23
N VAL A 9 6.47 10.18 15.04
CA VAL A 9 5.03 10.35 15.34
C VAL A 9 4.80 10.64 16.82
N VAL A 10 5.53 9.97 17.72
CA VAL A 10 5.37 10.19 19.18
C VAL A 10 5.76 11.60 19.62
N THR A 11 6.60 12.31 18.85
CA THR A 11 6.97 13.70 19.15
C THR A 11 5.90 14.72 18.73
N LYS A 12 4.91 14.29 17.93
CA LYS A 12 3.90 15.15 17.31
C LYS A 12 2.49 14.54 17.44
N PRO A 13 1.98 14.32 18.67
CA PRO A 13 0.69 13.67 18.88
C PRO A 13 -0.44 14.45 18.21
N GLY A 14 -1.23 13.76 17.38
CA GLY A 14 -2.39 14.32 16.66
C GLY A 14 -2.03 15.33 15.56
N LYS A 15 -0.76 15.45 15.17
CA LYS A 15 -0.29 16.43 14.17
C LYS A 15 0.35 15.79 12.94
N CYS A 16 0.23 14.47 12.79
CA CYS A 16 0.71 13.73 11.63
C CYS A 16 -0.46 13.34 10.74
N GLY A 17 -0.30 13.57 9.43
CA GLY A 17 -1.20 13.08 8.40
C GLY A 17 -0.39 12.34 7.35
N PHE A 18 -0.96 11.27 6.82
CA PHE A 18 -0.35 10.37 5.85
C PHE A 18 -1.20 10.35 4.59
N MET A 19 -0.56 10.30 3.44
CA MET A 19 -1.22 10.25 2.13
C MET A 19 -0.52 9.22 1.26
N ASN A 20 -1.30 8.32 0.65
CA ASN A 20 -0.81 7.36 -0.32
C ASN A 20 -1.39 7.69 -1.69
N PHE A 21 -0.52 7.68 -2.71
CA PHE A 21 -0.89 7.92 -4.10
C PHE A 21 -0.87 6.58 -4.83
N LEU A 22 -2.04 5.99 -5.06
CA LEU A 22 -2.18 4.69 -5.70
C LEU A 22 -2.29 4.88 -7.20
N LEU A 23 -1.22 5.42 -7.78
CA LEU A 23 -1.12 5.79 -9.18
C LEU A 23 0.05 5.03 -9.81
N ASN A 24 -0.12 4.56 -11.04
CA ASN A 24 0.90 3.87 -11.82
C ASN A 24 1.64 2.78 -11.02
N ILE A 25 0.89 1.87 -10.40
CA ILE A 25 1.44 0.85 -9.49
C ILE A 25 2.33 -0.11 -10.29
N SER A 26 3.61 0.23 -10.35
CA SER A 26 4.63 -0.47 -11.12
C SER A 26 5.04 -1.77 -10.42
N PRO A 27 5.29 -2.86 -11.16
CA PRO A 27 5.76 -4.12 -10.58
C PRO A 27 7.23 -4.09 -10.13
N ALA A 28 7.94 -2.99 -10.40
CA ALA A 28 9.32 -2.76 -9.99
C ALA A 28 9.54 -1.27 -9.69
N CYS A 29 10.76 -0.92 -9.28
CA CYS A 29 11.15 0.48 -9.13
C CYS A 29 10.95 1.24 -10.45
N ASP A 30 10.26 2.37 -10.38
CA ASP A 30 9.91 3.27 -11.47
C ASP A 30 10.94 4.42 -11.65
N CYS A 31 11.99 4.45 -10.83
CA CYS A 31 13.11 5.40 -10.97
C CYS A 31 13.90 5.27 -12.29
N PRO A 32 14.09 4.07 -12.89
CA PRO A 32 14.75 3.97 -14.20
C PRO A 32 13.93 4.68 -15.28
N GLY A 33 14.57 5.12 -16.36
CA GLY A 33 13.88 5.75 -17.52
C GLY A 33 12.93 4.82 -18.30
N TRP A 34 12.65 3.65 -17.77
CA TRP A 34 11.71 2.66 -18.28
C TRP A 34 10.92 2.10 -17.09
N SER A 35 9.60 1.97 -17.27
CA SER A 35 8.70 1.32 -16.32
C SER A 35 7.86 0.31 -17.08
N ASP A 36 7.56 -0.80 -16.42
CA ASP A 36 6.72 -1.86 -16.97
C ASP A 36 5.24 -1.42 -16.94
N VAL A 37 4.36 -2.21 -17.54
CA VAL A 37 2.90 -1.96 -17.44
C VAL A 37 2.48 -2.04 -15.97
N PRO A 38 1.72 -1.04 -15.44
CA PRO A 38 1.20 -1.09 -14.07
C PRO A 38 0.40 -2.37 -13.80
N ILE A 39 0.43 -2.88 -12.57
CA ILE A 39 -0.23 -4.14 -12.22
C ILE A 39 -1.76 -3.98 -12.09
N VAL A 40 -2.25 -2.81 -11.73
CA VAL A 40 -3.67 -2.46 -11.62
C VAL A 40 -3.90 -1.02 -12.10
N PRO A 41 -5.15 -0.62 -12.43
CA PRO A 41 -5.50 0.76 -12.73
C PRO A 41 -5.18 1.72 -11.57
N ASN A 42 -5.17 3.03 -11.87
CA ASN A 42 -5.09 4.07 -10.85
C ASN A 42 -6.29 4.00 -9.89
N LEU A 43 -6.02 3.97 -8.59
CA LEU A 43 -7.03 3.84 -7.53
C LEU A 43 -7.26 5.14 -6.77
N GLY A 44 -6.52 6.20 -7.12
CA GLY A 44 -6.68 7.54 -6.55
C GLY A 44 -5.71 7.81 -5.41
N ILE A 45 -6.17 8.62 -4.46
CA ILE A 45 -5.36 9.13 -3.34
C ILE A 45 -6.09 8.78 -2.05
N LEU A 46 -5.36 8.22 -1.10
CA LEU A 46 -5.85 7.95 0.25
C LEU A 46 -5.25 8.96 1.22
N ALA A 47 -5.97 9.24 2.30
CA ALA A 47 -5.49 10.05 3.41
C ALA A 47 -5.92 9.42 4.74
N SER A 48 -5.05 9.49 5.73
CA SER A 48 -5.29 8.97 7.08
C SER A 48 -4.43 9.68 8.11
N THR A 49 -4.84 9.65 9.37
CA THR A 49 -4.00 10.01 10.52
C THR A 49 -3.24 8.80 11.10
N ASP A 50 -3.57 7.59 10.65
CA ASP A 50 -2.93 6.33 11.04
C ASP A 50 -2.12 5.76 9.86
N PRO A 51 -0.79 5.61 9.99
CA PRO A 51 0.07 5.14 8.92
C PRO A 51 -0.07 3.63 8.61
N ILE A 52 -0.48 2.82 9.58
CA ILE A 52 -0.67 1.38 9.36
C ILE A 52 -2.00 1.13 8.65
N ALA A 53 -3.05 1.87 9.04
CA ALA A 53 -4.37 1.77 8.44
C ALA A 53 -4.36 2.14 6.95
N ILE A 54 -3.66 3.22 6.57
CA ILE A 54 -3.60 3.67 5.17
C ILE A 54 -2.82 2.71 4.27
N ASP A 55 -1.74 2.11 4.77
CA ASP A 55 -0.97 1.12 4.02
C ASP A 55 -1.78 -0.18 3.87
N GLN A 56 -2.49 -0.60 4.92
CA GLN A 56 -3.40 -1.75 4.86
C GLN A 56 -4.51 -1.51 3.82
N ALA A 57 -5.19 -0.36 3.89
CA ALA A 57 -6.21 0.03 2.91
C ALA A 57 -5.65 0.08 1.49
N SER A 58 -4.41 0.53 1.33
CA SER A 58 -3.76 0.61 0.02
C SER A 58 -3.61 -0.78 -0.60
N VAL A 59 -3.08 -1.74 0.17
CA VAL A 59 -2.89 -3.10 -0.32
C VAL A 59 -4.22 -3.78 -0.62
N ASP A 60 -5.23 -3.59 0.22
CA ASP A 60 -6.56 -4.17 0.02
C ASP A 60 -7.22 -3.64 -1.25
N LEU A 61 -7.09 -2.34 -1.54
CA LEU A 61 -7.60 -1.74 -2.78
C LEU A 61 -6.89 -2.28 -4.02
N VAL A 62 -5.56 -2.43 -3.99
CA VAL A 62 -4.80 -3.06 -5.08
C VAL A 62 -5.23 -4.52 -5.29
N ASN A 63 -5.38 -5.26 -4.21
CA ASN A 63 -5.79 -6.66 -4.26
C ASN A 63 -7.26 -6.81 -4.71
N SER A 64 -8.11 -5.83 -4.47
CA SER A 64 -9.51 -5.80 -4.95
C SER A 64 -9.67 -5.32 -6.40
N ALA A 65 -8.74 -4.51 -6.90
CA ALA A 65 -8.79 -4.00 -8.26
C ALA A 65 -8.56 -5.09 -9.33
N PRO A 66 -9.10 -4.96 -10.56
CA PRO A 66 -8.74 -5.86 -11.65
C PRO A 66 -7.27 -5.67 -12.04
N GLY A 67 -6.54 -6.76 -12.25
CA GLY A 67 -5.20 -6.71 -12.82
C GLY A 67 -5.22 -6.21 -14.27
N LEU A 68 -4.19 -5.45 -14.68
CA LEU A 68 -4.04 -5.00 -16.05
C LEU A 68 -3.38 -6.08 -16.93
N PRO A 69 -3.87 -6.28 -18.17
CA PRO A 69 -3.24 -7.20 -19.13
C PRO A 69 -1.82 -6.73 -19.47
N ASP A 70 -0.98 -7.66 -19.91
CA ASP A 70 0.42 -7.44 -20.27
C ASP A 70 1.33 -6.93 -19.13
N SER A 71 0.79 -6.83 -17.91
CA SER A 71 1.58 -6.58 -16.70
C SER A 71 2.30 -7.83 -16.22
N ARG A 72 3.20 -7.67 -15.25
CA ARG A 72 3.90 -8.79 -14.59
C ARG A 72 3.00 -9.78 -13.85
N LEU A 73 1.70 -9.53 -13.77
CA LEU A 73 0.73 -10.52 -13.27
C LEU A 73 0.56 -11.71 -14.23
N GLY A 74 0.86 -11.54 -15.52
CA GLY A 74 0.60 -12.57 -16.53
C GLY A 74 -0.87 -13.01 -16.52
N ASP A 75 -1.12 -14.32 -16.50
CA ASP A 75 -2.48 -14.87 -16.48
C ASP A 75 -3.22 -14.70 -15.13
N GLN A 76 -2.54 -14.23 -14.09
CA GLN A 76 -3.06 -14.14 -12.72
C GLN A 76 -3.72 -12.78 -12.41
N LEU A 77 -4.45 -12.21 -13.37
CA LEU A 77 -5.08 -10.88 -13.25
C LEU A 77 -6.09 -10.76 -12.09
N ARG A 78 -6.58 -11.89 -11.57
CA ARG A 78 -7.54 -11.98 -10.45
C ARG A 78 -6.93 -12.59 -9.19
N ALA A 79 -5.60 -12.58 -9.06
CA ALA A 79 -4.95 -13.04 -7.84
C ALA A 79 -5.47 -12.26 -6.63
N SER A 80 -5.71 -12.98 -5.53
CA SER A 80 -6.12 -12.41 -4.24
C SER A 80 -5.01 -11.57 -3.60
N ASP A 81 -3.75 -11.87 -3.92
CA ASP A 81 -2.59 -11.09 -3.53
C ASP A 81 -1.69 -10.86 -4.75
N LYS A 82 -1.82 -9.67 -5.33
CA LYS A 82 -1.08 -9.30 -6.55
C LYS A 82 0.39 -9.03 -6.25
N PHE A 83 0.71 -8.52 -5.07
CA PHE A 83 2.10 -8.29 -4.67
C PHE A 83 2.85 -9.61 -4.44
N ALA A 84 2.20 -10.62 -3.86
CA ALA A 84 2.78 -11.95 -3.71
C ALA A 84 3.06 -12.62 -5.07
N VAL A 85 2.19 -12.44 -6.07
CA VAL A 85 2.44 -12.92 -7.44
C VAL A 85 3.70 -12.30 -8.03
N VAL A 86 3.88 -10.99 -7.89
CA VAL A 86 4.99 -10.25 -8.50
C VAL A 86 6.31 -10.45 -7.74
N HIS A 87 6.30 -10.38 -6.42
CA HIS A 87 7.51 -10.31 -5.59
C HIS A 87 7.83 -11.57 -4.81
N LYS A 88 6.88 -12.50 -4.65
CA LYS A 88 7.04 -13.75 -3.88
C LYS A 88 7.53 -13.51 -2.43
N ILE A 89 7.16 -12.38 -1.84
CA ILE A 89 7.50 -11.95 -0.48
C ILE A 89 6.20 -11.58 0.24
N ASP A 90 6.11 -11.93 1.53
CA ASP A 90 4.99 -11.53 2.38
C ASP A 90 5.20 -10.08 2.86
N TRP A 91 4.46 -9.15 2.25
CA TRP A 91 4.45 -7.73 2.60
C TRP A 91 3.84 -7.46 4.00
N SER A 92 3.00 -8.38 4.50
CA SER A 92 2.23 -8.16 5.73
C SER A 92 3.10 -8.13 6.99
N TYR A 93 4.33 -8.66 6.94
CA TYR A 93 5.27 -8.62 8.06
C TYR A 93 5.55 -7.19 8.53
N GLN A 94 5.69 -6.23 7.60
CA GLN A 94 5.99 -4.84 7.95
C GLN A 94 4.82 -4.19 8.69
N LEU A 95 3.57 -4.44 8.25
CA LEU A 95 2.37 -3.89 8.90
C LEU A 95 2.08 -4.55 10.24
N LYS A 96 2.21 -5.87 10.33
CA LYS A 96 2.10 -6.63 11.60
C LYS A 96 3.10 -6.12 12.64
N HIS A 97 4.33 -5.84 12.22
CA HIS A 97 5.34 -5.29 13.13
C HIS A 97 4.99 -3.86 13.56
N GLY A 98 4.56 -3.00 12.63
CA GLY A 98 4.13 -1.64 12.93
C GLY A 98 3.00 -1.59 13.95
N GLU A 99 1.97 -2.42 13.78
CA GLU A 99 0.89 -2.58 14.74
C GLU A 99 1.39 -3.09 16.10
N LYS A 100 2.24 -4.13 16.11
CA LYS A 100 2.83 -4.70 17.33
C LYS A 100 3.59 -3.66 18.18
N ILE A 101 4.30 -2.72 17.54
CA ILE A 101 5.05 -1.68 18.24
C ILE A 101 4.20 -0.44 18.58
N GLY A 102 2.90 -0.45 18.27
CA GLY A 102 1.98 0.65 18.56
C GLY A 102 2.08 1.84 17.60
N LEU A 103 2.54 1.63 16.36
CA LEU A 103 2.60 2.70 15.35
C LEU A 103 1.21 3.07 14.78
N GLY A 104 0.27 2.12 14.80
CA GLY A 104 -1.06 2.29 14.24
C GLY A 104 -1.84 0.97 14.28
N ASN A 105 -3.00 0.94 13.66
CA ASN A 105 -3.88 -0.24 13.60
C ASN A 105 -4.06 -0.70 12.15
N ARG A 106 -4.20 -2.02 11.93
CA ARG A 106 -4.52 -2.58 10.61
C ARG A 106 -6.02 -2.50 10.28
N GLU A 107 -6.89 -2.40 11.26
CA GLU A 107 -8.32 -2.17 11.07
C GLU A 107 -8.55 -0.71 10.64
N TYR A 108 -9.42 -0.54 9.64
CA TYR A 108 -9.77 0.77 9.11
C TYR A 108 -11.21 0.77 8.60
N GLU A 109 -11.78 1.97 8.50
CA GLU A 109 -13.02 2.24 7.78
C GLU A 109 -12.68 3.08 6.54
N LEU A 110 -13.09 2.62 5.36
CA LEU A 110 -12.89 3.37 4.13
C LEU A 110 -14.07 4.34 3.93
N ILE A 111 -13.79 5.64 4.02
CA ILE A 111 -14.76 6.71 3.78
C ILE A 111 -14.50 7.32 2.41
N GLU A 112 -15.41 7.09 1.46
CA GLU A 112 -15.35 7.70 0.13
C GLU A 112 -15.84 9.15 0.17
N ILE A 113 -15.00 10.07 -0.28
CA ILE A 113 -15.33 11.48 -0.46
C ILE A 113 -15.65 11.73 -1.94
N LYS A 114 -16.81 12.33 -2.21
CA LYS A 114 -17.28 12.68 -3.56
C LYS A 114 -17.02 14.14 -3.88
#